data_AF-A0A9D4CL98-F1
#
_entry.id   AF-A0A9D4CL98-F1
#
_cell.length_a   1.000
_cell.length_b   1.000
_cell.length_c   1.000
_cell.angle_alpha   90.00
_cell.angle_beta   90.00
_cell.angle_gamma   90.00
#
_symmetry.space_group_name_H-M   'P 1'
#
loop_
_entity.id
_entity.type
_entity.pdbx_description
1 polymer ?
#
loop_
_entity_poly.entity_id
_entity_poly.type
_entity_poly.pdbx_seq_one_letter_code
_entity_poly.pdbx_strand_id
1 'polypeptide(L)'
;MPKIKVEVVGGIMVYCDHENYPTNIKCQKKGFGAAVGIQPKKVPFFPHTKFEELRNLLRLKTVVALGEIGLDRCAPAFTWKLQEEILVKVLQLSMPIRSVILHMRDAAGQHCGEVGARCLQIMKANFVLTQRIHLHCFTGTVEQVVSWLETFPKCYFGLPVWSESSTVSRRRHFGEFQGAMCSSKQMHLTSDHCRQVRVPQRSLERSPWRLAE
;
A
#
# COMPACT_ATOMS: atom_id res chain seq x y z
N MET A 1 19.05 -0.60 24.48
CA MET A 1 17.97 -0.37 23.48
C MET A 1 16.64 -0.23 24.22
N PRO A 2 15.93 0.91 24.16
CA PRO A 2 14.61 1.00 24.77
C PRO A 2 13.64 0.07 24.02
N LYS A 3 13.09 -0.93 24.72
CA LYS A 3 12.08 -1.83 24.19
C LYS A 3 10.75 -1.08 24.13
N ILE A 4 10.43 -0.48 22.98
CA ILE A 4 9.10 0.08 22.75
C ILE A 4 8.14 -1.12 22.65
N LYS A 5 7.16 -1.19 23.56
CA LYS A 5 6.07 -2.18 23.45
C LYS A 5 5.22 -1.79 22.25
N VAL A 6 5.13 -2.68 21.26
CA VAL A 6 4.26 -2.53 20.09
C VAL A 6 3.10 -3.49 20.24
N GLU A 7 1.88 -2.99 20.09
CA GLU A 7 0.66 -3.80 20.06
C GLU A 7 0.12 -3.83 18.62
N VAL A 8 -0.17 -5.04 18.12
CA VAL A 8 -0.81 -5.23 16.81
C VAL A 8 -2.32 -5.21 17.01
N VAL A 9 -2.95 -4.12 16.57
CA VAL A 9 -4.41 -3.89 16.71
C VAL A 9 -5.23 -4.38 15.51
N GLY A 10 -4.56 -4.78 14.43
CA GLY A 10 -5.22 -5.21 13.21
C GLY A 10 -4.25 -5.55 12.08
N GLY A 11 -4.82 -5.97 10.95
CA GLY A 11 -4.05 -6.30 9.76
C GLY A 11 -4.91 -6.56 8.53
N ILE A 12 -4.28 -6.52 7.36
CA ILE A 12 -4.92 -6.85 6.09
C ILE A 12 -4.22 -8.07 5.50
N MET A 13 -5.01 -9.11 5.19
CA MET A 13 -4.58 -10.24 4.38
C MET A 13 -4.73 -9.88 2.91
N VAL A 14 -3.66 -10.04 2.13
CA VAL A 14 -3.64 -9.66 0.73
C VAL A 14 -3.72 -10.90 -0.16
N TYR A 15 -4.80 -11.01 -0.96
CA TYR A 15 -4.99 -12.05 -1.97
C TYR A 15 -4.80 -11.44 -3.36
N CYS A 16 -3.57 -11.49 -3.87
CA CYS A 16 -3.21 -10.85 -5.14
C CYS A 16 -2.85 -11.82 -6.28
N ASP A 17 -2.96 -13.12 -6.02
CA ASP A 17 -2.69 -14.19 -6.99
C ASP A 17 -4.00 -14.85 -7.42
N HIS A 18 -4.40 -14.62 -8.67
CA HIS A 18 -5.67 -15.05 -9.25
C HIS A 18 -5.85 -16.57 -9.37
N GLU A 19 -4.75 -17.32 -9.38
CA GLU A 19 -4.77 -18.79 -9.35
C GLU A 19 -5.22 -19.30 -7.97
N ASN A 20 -4.99 -18.49 -6.93
CA ASN A 20 -5.15 -18.84 -5.53
C ASN A 20 -6.20 -17.95 -4.84
N TYR A 21 -7.11 -17.35 -5.60
CA TYR A 21 -8.21 -16.60 -5.00
C TYR A 21 -9.07 -17.53 -4.14
N PRO A 22 -9.34 -17.16 -2.88
CA PRO A 22 -10.21 -17.95 -2.03
C PRO A 22 -11.65 -17.81 -2.53
N THR A 23 -12.39 -18.92 -2.55
CA THR A 23 -13.83 -18.92 -2.87
C THR A 23 -14.67 -18.22 -1.79
N ASN A 24 -14.13 -18.11 -0.57
CA ASN A 24 -14.73 -17.36 0.53
C ASN A 24 -13.64 -16.78 1.43
N ILE A 25 -13.77 -15.51 1.81
CA ILE A 25 -12.82 -14.81 2.69
C ILE A 25 -13.48 -14.60 4.05
N LYS A 26 -13.01 -15.34 5.06
CA LYS A 26 -13.45 -15.19 6.44
C LYS A 26 -12.39 -14.47 7.25
N CYS A 27 -12.68 -13.25 7.70
CA CYS A 27 -11.92 -12.59 8.77
C CYS A 27 -12.66 -12.77 10.08
N GLN A 28 -12.21 -13.70 10.93
CA GLN A 28 -12.87 -13.97 12.21
C GLN A 28 -12.37 -13.07 13.35
N LYS A 29 -11.17 -12.48 13.20
CA LYS A 29 -10.57 -11.64 14.24
C LYS A 29 -10.93 -10.17 14.03
N LYS A 30 -11.49 -9.54 15.06
CA LYS A 30 -11.77 -8.09 15.08
C LYS A 30 -10.49 -7.31 14.77
N GLY A 31 -10.59 -6.30 13.90
CA GLY A 31 -9.45 -5.52 13.43
C GLY A 31 -8.72 -6.09 12.22
N PHE A 32 -9.11 -7.28 11.72
CA PHE A 32 -8.54 -7.86 10.52
C PHE A 32 -9.51 -7.79 9.34
N GLY A 33 -8.97 -7.47 8.16
CA GLY A 33 -9.70 -7.41 6.90
C GLY A 33 -8.91 -8.08 5.77
N ALA A 34 -9.49 -8.08 4.58
CA ALA A 34 -8.82 -8.59 3.39
C ALA A 34 -8.73 -7.54 2.29
N ALA A 35 -7.73 -7.68 1.46
CA ALA A 35 -7.60 -7.04 0.17
C ALA A 35 -7.54 -8.12 -0.92
N VAL A 36 -8.15 -7.83 -2.07
CA VAL A 36 -8.06 -8.68 -3.25
C VAL A 36 -7.60 -7.84 -4.43
N GLY A 37 -6.70 -8.37 -5.26
CA GLY A 37 -6.10 -7.62 -6.36
C GLY A 37 -5.32 -8.52 -7.31
N ILE A 38 -4.55 -7.92 -8.21
CA ILE A 38 -3.72 -8.65 -9.17
C ILE A 38 -2.29 -8.11 -9.04
N GLN A 39 -1.40 -8.93 -8.49
CA GLN A 39 0.00 -8.54 -8.35
C GLN A 39 0.59 -8.24 -9.74
N PRO A 40 1.39 -7.17 -9.92
CA PRO A 40 1.86 -6.77 -11.25
C PRO A 40 2.65 -7.86 -11.98
N LYS A 41 3.39 -8.69 -11.23
CA LYS A 41 4.13 -9.85 -11.77
C LYS A 41 3.23 -10.99 -12.26
N LYS A 42 1.98 -11.05 -11.81
CA LYS A 42 0.99 -12.07 -12.20
C LYS A 42 0.11 -11.64 -13.38
N VAL A 43 0.16 -10.35 -13.76
CA VAL A 43 -0.61 -9.79 -14.88
C VAL A 43 -0.49 -10.58 -16.20
N PRO A 44 0.71 -11.04 -16.64
CA PRO A 44 0.83 -11.78 -17.90
C PRO A 44 0.02 -13.09 -17.95
N PHE A 45 -0.33 -13.63 -16.78
CA PHE A 45 -1.06 -14.88 -16.64
C PHE A 45 -2.55 -14.66 -16.31
N PHE A 46 -2.98 -13.41 -16.08
CA PHE A 46 -4.34 -13.11 -15.66
C PHE A 46 -5.33 -13.18 -16.84
N PRO A 47 -6.24 -14.18 -16.87
CA PRO A 47 -7.17 -14.30 -17.97
C PRO A 47 -8.34 -13.32 -17.79
N HIS A 48 -8.90 -12.84 -18.91
CA HIS A 48 -10.04 -11.93 -18.88
C HIS A 48 -11.25 -12.46 -18.12
N THR A 49 -11.45 -13.78 -18.10
CA THR A 49 -12.54 -14.44 -17.38
C THR A 49 -12.49 -14.25 -15.86
N LYS A 50 -11.32 -13.92 -15.30
CA LYS A 50 -11.13 -13.73 -13.85
C LYS A 50 -11.51 -12.32 -13.36
N PHE A 51 -11.83 -11.38 -14.25
CA PHE A 51 -12.32 -10.05 -13.85
C PHE A 51 -13.66 -10.12 -13.09
N GLU A 52 -14.58 -11.01 -13.49
CA GLU A 52 -15.84 -11.20 -12.78
C GLU A 52 -15.64 -11.82 -11.39
N GLU A 53 -14.70 -12.75 -11.27
CA GLU A 53 -14.35 -13.35 -9.98
C GLU A 53 -13.78 -12.29 -9.03
N LEU A 54 -12.84 -11.47 -9.49
CA LEU A 54 -12.32 -10.34 -8.73
C LEU A 54 -13.43 -9.37 -8.31
N ARG A 55 -14.36 -9.05 -9.22
CA ARG A 55 -15.52 -8.19 -8.92
C ARG A 55 -16.42 -8.80 -7.86
N ASN A 56 -16.66 -10.11 -7.90
CA ASN A 56 -17.46 -10.82 -6.91
C ASN A 56 -16.79 -10.82 -5.53
N LEU A 57 -15.48 -11.05 -5.47
CA LEU A 57 -14.70 -10.96 -4.22
C LEU A 57 -14.76 -9.55 -3.63
N LEU A 58 -14.64 -8.52 -4.47
CA LEU A 58 -14.78 -7.12 -4.04
C LEU A 58 -16.17 -6.81 -3.48
N ARG A 59 -17.20 -7.65 -3.63
CA ARG A 59 -18.51 -7.42 -2.99
C ARG A 59 -18.58 -7.97 -1.57
N LEU A 60 -17.63 -8.82 -1.16
CA LEU A 60 -17.61 -9.39 0.18
C LEU A 60 -17.36 -8.31 1.24
N LYS A 61 -18.12 -8.34 2.35
CA LYS A 61 -17.96 -7.38 3.46
C LYS A 61 -16.60 -7.48 4.15
N THR A 62 -15.95 -8.64 4.09
CA THR A 62 -14.61 -8.89 4.64
C THR A 62 -13.50 -8.27 3.78
N VAL A 63 -13.80 -7.93 2.52
CA VAL A 63 -12.87 -7.29 1.59
C VAL A 63 -13.00 -5.76 1.71
N VAL A 64 -12.03 -5.18 2.40
CA VAL A 64 -12.01 -3.76 2.78
C VAL A 64 -11.13 -2.91 1.87
N ALA A 65 -10.31 -3.54 1.03
CA ALA A 65 -9.42 -2.86 0.10
C ALA A 65 -9.29 -3.58 -1.25
N LEU A 66 -8.95 -2.82 -2.27
CA LEU A 66 -8.51 -3.31 -3.57
C LEU A 66 -6.98 -3.36 -3.58
N GLY A 67 -6.40 -4.53 -3.80
CA GLY A 67 -4.96 -4.71 -3.91
C GLY A 67 -4.50 -6.08 -3.38
N GLU A 68 -3.24 -6.44 -3.57
CA GLU A 68 -2.18 -5.63 -4.16
C GLU A 68 -2.34 -5.51 -5.68
N ILE A 69 -2.19 -4.27 -6.19
CA ILE A 69 -2.17 -3.91 -7.62
C ILE A 69 -1.05 -2.90 -7.84
N GLY A 70 -0.67 -2.62 -9.09
CA GLY A 70 0.26 -1.53 -9.39
C GLY A 70 1.23 -1.87 -10.52
N LEU A 71 2.49 -1.46 -10.38
CA LEU A 71 3.53 -1.61 -11.40
C LEU A 71 4.82 -2.16 -10.77
N ASP A 72 5.45 -3.13 -11.44
CA ASP A 72 6.70 -3.75 -11.00
C ASP A 72 7.63 -3.96 -12.21
N ARG A 73 8.67 -3.12 -12.29
CA ARG A 73 9.69 -3.14 -13.34
C ARG A 73 10.83 -4.12 -13.07
N CYS A 74 10.79 -4.86 -11.95
CA CYS A 74 11.60 -6.07 -11.81
C CYS A 74 11.03 -7.24 -12.62
N ALA A 75 9.80 -7.13 -13.14
CA ALA A 75 9.25 -8.06 -14.13
C ALA A 75 9.85 -7.81 -15.53
N PRO A 76 9.79 -8.79 -16.45
CA PRO A 76 10.28 -8.61 -17.82
C PRO A 76 9.64 -7.41 -18.54
N ALA A 77 10.46 -6.66 -19.30
CA ALA A 77 10.06 -5.39 -19.91
C ALA A 77 8.83 -5.47 -20.83
N PHE A 78 8.67 -6.58 -21.55
CA PHE A 78 7.51 -6.79 -22.43
C PHE A 78 6.17 -6.81 -21.68
N THR A 79 6.18 -7.03 -20.36
CA THR A 79 4.97 -7.07 -19.52
C THR A 79 4.51 -5.70 -19.06
N TRP A 80 5.37 -4.67 -19.14
CA TRP A 80 5.13 -3.40 -18.45
C TRP A 80 3.91 -2.64 -18.98
N LYS A 81 3.73 -2.60 -20.30
CA LYS A 81 2.54 -1.99 -20.91
C LYS A 81 1.27 -2.73 -20.47
N LEU A 82 1.31 -4.05 -20.43
CA LEU A 82 0.19 -4.87 -19.98
C LEU A 82 -0.12 -4.64 -18.49
N GLN A 83 0.89 -4.43 -17.64
CA GLN A 83 0.67 -4.06 -16.23
C GLN A 83 -0.12 -2.76 -16.10
N GLU A 84 0.21 -1.73 -16.90
CA GLU A 84 -0.53 -0.46 -16.90
C GLU A 84 -1.98 -0.63 -17.39
N GLU A 85 -2.19 -1.38 -18.47
CA GLU A 85 -3.52 -1.66 -19.01
C GLU A 85 -4.41 -2.41 -18.01
N ILE A 86 -3.86 -3.43 -17.34
CA ILE A 86 -4.60 -4.19 -16.31
C ILE A 86 -4.82 -3.34 -15.07
N LEU A 87 -3.84 -2.52 -14.66
CA LEU A 87 -4.03 -1.59 -13.55
C LEU A 87 -5.24 -0.70 -13.80
N VAL A 88 -5.33 -0.02 -14.95
CA VAL A 88 -6.48 0.83 -15.30
C VAL A 88 -7.79 0.05 -15.25
N LYS A 89 -7.85 -1.15 -15.85
CA LYS A 89 -9.07 -2.00 -15.83
C LYS A 89 -9.48 -2.39 -14.42
N VAL A 90 -8.53 -2.71 -13.55
CA VAL A 90 -8.80 -3.09 -12.16
C VAL A 90 -9.24 -1.88 -11.33
N LEU A 91 -8.69 -0.69 -11.59
CA LEU A 91 -9.15 0.54 -10.92
C LEU A 91 -10.60 0.87 -11.22
N GLN A 92 -11.09 0.55 -12.42
CA GLN A 92 -12.51 0.70 -12.79
C GLN A 92 -13.43 -0.26 -12.02
N LEU A 93 -12.90 -1.32 -11.40
CA LEU A 93 -13.66 -2.20 -10.50
C LEU A 93 -13.77 -1.64 -9.07
N SER A 94 -12.96 -0.64 -8.73
CA SER A 94 -12.96 -0.09 -7.39
C SER A 94 -14.30 0.56 -7.09
N MET A 95 -14.84 0.27 -5.90
CA MET A 95 -15.98 1.03 -5.40
C MET A 95 -15.45 2.27 -4.67
N PRO A 96 -16.11 3.45 -4.80
CA PRO A 96 -15.59 4.75 -4.34
C PRO A 96 -15.15 4.84 -2.87
N ILE A 97 -15.52 3.86 -2.03
CA ILE A 97 -15.30 3.88 -0.59
C ILE A 97 -14.06 3.05 -0.17
N ARG A 98 -13.57 2.13 -1.01
CA ARG A 98 -12.51 1.19 -0.63
C ARG A 98 -11.12 1.80 -0.73
N SER A 99 -10.26 1.48 0.22
CA SER A 99 -8.83 1.80 0.12
C SER A 99 -8.17 1.02 -1.02
N VAL A 100 -7.16 1.61 -1.65
CA VAL A 100 -6.33 0.93 -2.66
C VAL A 100 -4.97 0.62 -2.05
N ILE A 101 -4.51 -0.62 -2.19
CA ILE A 101 -3.15 -1.05 -1.82
C ILE A 101 -2.33 -1.16 -3.10
N LEU A 102 -1.37 -0.25 -3.24
CA LEU A 102 -0.56 -0.08 -4.43
C LEU A 102 0.86 -0.57 -4.20
N HIS A 103 1.34 -1.45 -5.07
CA HIS A 103 2.73 -1.87 -5.15
C HIS A 103 3.41 -1.15 -6.30
N MET A 104 4.59 -0.64 -5.99
CA MET A 104 5.42 0.09 -6.93
C MET A 104 6.85 -0.37 -6.75
N ARG A 105 7.48 -0.78 -7.84
CA ARG A 105 8.87 -1.20 -7.82
C ARG A 105 9.57 -0.86 -9.12
N ASP A 106 10.63 -0.07 -9.01
CA ASP A 106 11.55 0.19 -10.11
C ASP A 106 12.43 -1.05 -10.37
N ALA A 107 13.08 -1.09 -11.53
CA ALA A 107 14.00 -2.17 -11.87
C ALA A 107 15.24 -2.13 -10.94
N ALA A 108 15.89 -3.28 -10.73
CA ALA A 108 17.08 -3.34 -9.88
C ALA A 108 18.17 -2.37 -10.36
N GLY A 109 18.73 -1.59 -9.44
CA GLY A 109 19.74 -0.57 -9.74
C GLY A 109 19.19 0.76 -10.28
N GLN A 110 17.88 0.89 -10.45
CA GLN A 110 17.23 2.15 -10.78
C GLN A 110 16.64 2.76 -9.49
N HIS A 111 17.19 3.89 -9.05
CA HIS A 111 16.56 4.78 -8.05
C HIS A 111 15.61 5.79 -8.71
N CYS A 112 15.37 5.63 -10.00
CA CYS A 112 14.62 6.56 -10.81
C CYS A 112 13.15 6.34 -10.50
N GLY A 113 12.52 7.23 -9.73
CA GLY A 113 11.13 7.15 -9.26
C GLY A 113 10.04 7.19 -10.34
N GLU A 114 10.35 6.75 -11.56
CA GLU A 114 9.51 6.71 -12.74
C GLU A 114 8.28 5.84 -12.52
N VAL A 115 8.42 4.67 -11.89
CA VAL A 115 7.26 3.83 -11.57
C VAL A 115 6.34 4.54 -10.59
N GLY A 116 6.91 5.19 -9.58
CA GLY A 116 6.15 5.99 -8.62
C GLY A 116 5.36 7.12 -9.30
N ALA A 117 6.01 7.88 -10.18
CA ALA A 117 5.39 8.96 -10.93
C ALA A 117 4.31 8.46 -11.91
N ARG A 118 4.59 7.36 -12.62
CA ARG A 118 3.64 6.75 -13.56
C ARG A 118 2.41 6.21 -12.85
N CYS A 119 2.60 5.52 -11.73
CA CYS A 119 1.51 5.09 -10.86
C CYS A 119 0.67 6.27 -10.38
N LEU A 120 1.31 7.35 -9.90
CA LEU A 120 0.60 8.55 -9.48
C LEU A 120 -0.26 9.15 -10.61
N GLN A 121 0.28 9.22 -11.83
CA GLN A 121 -0.45 9.69 -13.00
C GLN A 121 -1.68 8.82 -13.30
N ILE A 122 -1.53 7.50 -13.30
CA ILE A 122 -2.65 6.56 -13.52
C ILE A 122 -3.71 6.72 -12.43
N MET A 123 -3.30 6.83 -11.16
CA MET A 123 -4.22 7.02 -10.05
C MET A 123 -4.99 8.34 -10.16
N LYS A 124 -4.32 9.45 -10.52
CA LYS A 124 -4.95 10.77 -10.75
C LYS A 124 -6.02 10.73 -11.84
N ALA A 125 -5.80 9.94 -12.88
CA ALA A 125 -6.76 9.81 -13.98
C ALA A 125 -8.00 8.98 -13.61
N ASN A 126 -7.94 8.15 -12.56
CA ASN A 126 -9.00 7.19 -12.21
C ASN A 126 -9.70 7.48 -10.88
N PHE A 127 -9.15 8.37 -10.04
CA PHE A 127 -9.69 8.65 -8.72
C PHE A 127 -9.77 10.13 -8.39
N VAL A 128 -10.74 10.46 -7.53
CA VAL A 128 -10.80 11.74 -6.83
C VAL A 128 -9.75 11.82 -5.73
N LEU A 129 -9.33 13.05 -5.39
CA LEU A 129 -8.25 13.31 -4.42
C LEU A 129 -8.53 12.77 -3.00
N THR A 130 -9.81 12.49 -2.68
CA THR A 130 -10.22 11.92 -1.38
C THR A 130 -10.03 10.41 -1.27
N GLN A 131 -9.57 9.74 -2.33
CA GLN A 131 -9.30 8.30 -2.36
C GLN A 131 -8.24 7.94 -1.30
N ARG A 132 -8.49 6.86 -0.54
CA ARG A 132 -7.50 6.32 0.40
C ARG A 132 -6.53 5.42 -0.34
N ILE A 133 -5.24 5.69 -0.21
CA ILE A 133 -4.19 4.94 -0.92
C ILE A 133 -3.15 4.46 0.10
N HIS A 134 -2.76 3.21 0.02
CA HIS A 134 -1.67 2.64 0.79
C HIS A 134 -0.58 2.15 -0.16
N LEU A 135 0.59 2.79 -0.13
CA LEU A 135 1.76 2.38 -0.90
C LEU A 135 2.49 1.27 -0.12
N HIS A 136 2.26 0.02 -0.53
CA HIS A 136 2.85 -1.15 0.09
C HIS A 136 4.38 -1.19 -0.13
N CYS A 137 5.13 -1.53 0.93
CA CYS A 137 6.58 -1.72 0.87
C CYS A 137 7.31 -0.55 0.17
N PHE A 138 6.94 0.67 0.53
CA PHE A 138 7.48 1.91 0.00
C PHE A 138 8.98 1.98 0.25
N THR A 139 9.71 2.22 -0.83
CA THR A 139 11.18 2.33 -0.86
C THR A 139 11.63 3.58 -1.63
N GLY A 140 10.69 4.51 -1.86
CA GLY A 140 10.92 5.74 -2.60
C GLY A 140 11.53 6.88 -1.78
N THR A 141 11.61 8.05 -2.39
CA THR A 141 12.24 9.25 -1.82
C THR A 141 11.24 10.16 -1.09
N VAL A 142 11.76 11.17 -0.38
CA VAL A 142 10.94 12.18 0.30
C VAL A 142 10.14 13.02 -0.71
N GLU A 143 10.72 13.32 -1.87
CA GLU A 143 10.06 14.08 -2.94
C GLU A 143 8.85 13.30 -3.48
N GLN A 144 8.97 11.98 -3.60
CA GLN A 144 7.83 11.13 -3.95
C GLN A 144 6.77 11.17 -2.85
N VAL A 145 7.15 11.10 -1.56
CA VAL A 145 6.20 11.23 -0.45
C VAL A 145 5.41 12.53 -0.54
N VAL A 146 6.10 13.66 -0.77
CA VAL A 146 5.47 14.98 -0.92
C VAL A 146 4.49 14.98 -2.10
N SER A 147 4.93 14.54 -3.28
CA SER A 147 4.10 14.51 -4.48
C SER A 147 2.83 13.66 -4.31
N TRP A 148 2.93 12.52 -3.64
CA TRP A 148 1.80 11.66 -3.33
C TRP A 148 0.83 12.32 -2.32
N LEU A 149 1.33 13.00 -1.29
CA LEU A 149 0.48 13.64 -0.28
C LEU A 149 -0.21 14.91 -0.80
N GLU A 150 0.45 15.68 -1.65
CA GLU A 150 -0.14 16.84 -2.34
C GLU A 150 -1.30 16.43 -3.24
N THR A 151 -1.18 15.27 -3.89
CA THR A 151 -2.23 14.76 -4.79
C THR A 151 -3.33 14.01 -4.01
N PHE A 152 -2.95 13.13 -3.09
CA PHE A 152 -3.84 12.29 -2.32
C PHE A 152 -3.53 12.47 -0.82
N PRO A 153 -4.17 13.43 -0.14
CA PRO A 153 -3.90 13.70 1.28
C PRO A 153 -4.19 12.52 2.22
N LYS A 154 -4.92 11.51 1.74
CA LYS A 154 -5.19 10.24 2.45
C LYS A 154 -4.30 9.10 1.93
N CYS A 155 -3.05 9.41 1.58
CA CYS A 155 -2.03 8.44 1.19
C CYS A 155 -1.19 8.00 2.41
N TYR A 156 -0.93 6.70 2.51
CA TYR A 156 -0.19 6.06 3.59
C TYR A 156 0.99 5.26 3.02
N PHE A 157 2.15 5.32 3.66
CA PHE A 157 3.38 4.68 3.18
C PHE A 157 3.74 3.48 4.06
N GLY A 158 3.76 2.29 3.48
CA GLY A 158 4.08 1.04 4.18
C GLY A 158 5.58 0.79 4.21
N LEU A 159 6.17 0.55 5.38
CA LEU A 159 7.61 0.30 5.51
C LEU A 159 7.92 -1.21 5.45
N PRO A 160 8.98 -1.65 4.75
CA PRO A 160 9.44 -3.03 4.79
C PRO A 160 10.10 -3.40 6.12
N VAL A 161 10.01 -4.67 6.54
CA VAL A 161 10.59 -5.16 7.81
C VAL A 161 12.09 -4.85 7.98
N TRP A 162 12.90 -4.97 6.93
CA TRP A 162 14.36 -4.76 7.02
C TRP A 162 14.77 -3.29 7.18
N SER A 163 13.82 -2.35 7.14
CA SER A 163 14.09 -0.93 7.44
C SER A 163 14.46 -0.67 8.91
N GLU A 164 14.41 -1.67 9.78
CA GLU A 164 14.89 -1.57 11.16
C GLU A 164 16.42 -1.44 11.29
N SER A 165 17.19 -1.83 10.25
CA SER A 165 18.66 -1.84 10.28
C SER A 165 19.31 -0.67 9.56
N SER A 166 18.60 0.03 8.66
CA SER A 166 19.13 1.22 7.99
C SER A 166 18.76 2.45 8.79
N THR A 167 19.76 3.27 9.07
CA THR A 167 19.61 4.58 9.72
C THR A 167 18.84 5.52 8.80
N VAL A 168 17.53 5.32 8.62
CA VAL A 168 16.62 6.41 8.28
C VAL A 168 16.67 7.31 9.50
N SER A 169 17.61 8.25 9.44
CA SER A 169 17.88 9.23 10.47
C SER A 169 16.54 9.76 10.97
N ARG A 170 16.22 9.48 12.24
CA ARG A 170 15.13 10.08 13.02
C ARG A 170 15.37 11.59 13.18
N ARG A 171 15.67 12.31 12.11
CA ARG A 171 15.81 13.76 12.06
C ARG A 171 14.42 14.35 11.84
N ARG A 172 13.76 14.61 12.97
CA ARG A 172 13.01 15.82 13.35
C ARG A 172 12.20 16.62 12.30
N HIS A 173 11.86 16.10 11.13
CA HIS A 173 10.99 16.78 10.15
C HIS A 173 9.77 15.95 9.72
N PHE A 174 9.56 14.78 10.33
CA PHE A 174 8.30 14.04 10.19
C PHE A 174 7.26 14.65 11.13
N GLY A 175 6.60 15.72 10.68
CA GLY A 175 5.37 16.22 11.29
C GLY A 175 4.37 15.08 11.43
N GLU A 176 3.72 15.02 12.59
CA GLU A 176 2.66 14.10 13.02
C GLU A 176 2.11 13.13 11.95
N PHE A 177 2.80 12.02 11.70
CA PHE A 177 2.25 10.93 10.89
C PHE A 177 1.21 10.17 11.72
N GLN A 178 -0.08 10.42 11.44
CA GLN A 178 -1.17 9.55 11.87
C GLN A 178 -1.11 8.22 11.08
N GLY A 179 -0.28 7.29 11.56
CA GLY A 179 -0.33 5.87 11.18
C GLY A 179 0.80 5.40 10.25
N ALA A 180 1.80 4.74 10.82
CA ALA A 180 2.74 3.91 10.06
C ALA A 180 2.19 2.47 9.98
N MET A 181 2.20 1.87 8.79
CA MET A 181 1.90 0.45 8.58
C MET A 181 3.19 -0.29 8.21
N CYS A 182 3.52 -1.37 8.91
CA CYS A 182 4.68 -2.23 8.66
C CYS A 182 4.25 -3.47 7.89
N SER A 183 4.89 -3.78 6.77
CA SER A 183 4.56 -4.99 5.99
C SER A 183 5.61 -6.08 6.21
N SER A 184 5.16 -7.30 6.53
CA SER A 184 6.02 -8.49 6.61
C SER A 184 5.93 -9.35 5.36
N LYS A 185 7.02 -9.43 4.59
CA LYS A 185 7.25 -10.48 3.59
C LYS A 185 7.85 -11.70 4.29
N GLN A 186 7.11 -12.80 4.38
CA GLN A 186 7.67 -14.07 4.84
C GLN A 186 7.82 -14.97 3.61
N MET A 187 9.06 -15.39 3.33
CA MET A 187 9.33 -16.29 2.22
C MET A 187 8.66 -17.65 2.48
N HIS A 188 7.89 -18.08 1.48
CA HIS A 188 7.19 -19.36 1.32
C HIS A 188 5.88 -19.51 2.10
N LEU A 189 4.80 -19.70 1.31
CA LEU A 189 3.39 -19.96 1.64
C LEU A 189 2.46 -18.73 1.80
N THR A 190 1.73 -18.44 0.70
CA THR A 190 0.37 -17.86 0.62
C THR A 190 -0.18 -17.11 1.85
N SER A 191 0.26 -15.87 2.08
CA SER A 191 -0.55 -14.72 2.57
C SER A 191 0.37 -13.60 3.09
N ASP A 192 0.47 -12.50 2.33
CA ASP A 192 1.21 -11.33 2.78
C ASP A 192 0.39 -10.53 3.80
N HIS A 193 0.99 -10.25 4.96
CA HIS A 193 0.37 -9.53 6.06
C HIS A 193 0.89 -8.09 6.11
N CYS A 194 -0.01 -7.11 5.96
CA CYS A 194 0.28 -5.71 6.28
C CYS A 194 -0.18 -5.41 7.71
N ARG A 195 0.74 -4.96 8.58
CA ARG A 195 0.53 -4.64 10.00
C ARG A 195 0.31 -3.14 10.17
N GLN A 196 -0.63 -2.73 11.00
CA GLN A 196 -0.78 -1.33 11.40
C GLN A 196 -0.14 -1.08 12.76
N VAL A 197 0.72 -0.07 12.86
CA VAL A 197 1.41 0.29 14.10
C VAL A 197 0.86 1.62 14.62
N ARG A 198 0.41 1.63 15.89
CA ARG A 198 0.00 2.86 16.59
C ARG A 198 1.16 3.32 17.49
N VAL A 199 1.64 4.54 17.28
CA VAL A 199 2.59 5.17 18.21
C VAL A 199 1.78 5.84 19.32
N PRO A 200 2.11 5.64 20.61
CA PRO A 200 1.40 6.31 21.70
C PRO A 200 1.51 7.84 21.57
N GLN A 201 0.39 8.55 21.62
CA GLN A 201 0.37 10.00 21.83
C GLN A 201 1.00 10.26 23.20
N ARG A 202 2.20 10.84 23.25
CA ARG A 202 2.68 11.48 24.47
C ARG A 202 1.94 12.80 24.63
N SER A 203 1.45 13.01 25.84
CA SER A 203 0.70 14.18 26.31
C SER A 203 1.34 15.49 25.87
N LEU A 204 0.56 16.28 25.14
CA LEU A 204 0.77 17.70 24.88
C LEU A 204 0.64 18.46 26.20
N GLU A 205 1.73 18.68 26.94
CA GLU A 205 1.76 19.73 27.97
C GLU A 205 3.14 20.38 28.07
N ARG A 206 3.15 21.71 27.78
CA ARG A 206 4.18 22.74 28.09
C ARG A 206 5.46 22.60 27.23
N SER A 207 5.95 23.61 26.49
CA SER A 207 6.22 25.02 26.84
C SER A 207 6.86 25.73 25.59
N PRO A 208 7.50 26.92 25.65
CA PRO A 208 6.90 28.24 25.50
C PRO A 208 7.59 29.08 24.39
N TRP A 209 6.84 29.74 23.51
CA TRP A 209 7.39 30.92 22.80
C TRP A 209 6.35 32.02 22.79
N ARG A 210 6.50 32.92 23.78
CA ARG A 210 5.95 34.27 23.72
C ARG A 210 6.76 35.02 22.68
N LEU A 211 6.07 35.67 21.74
CA LEU A 211 6.64 36.78 21.01
C LEU A 211 6.86 37.92 22.02
N ALA A 212 8.10 38.40 22.10
CA ALA A 212 8.44 39.66 22.73
C ALA A 212 8.84 40.62 21.61
N GLU A 213 8.23 41.81 21.69
CA GLU A 213 8.45 43.05 20.95
C GLU A 213 7.88 43.13 19.51
#